data_AF-A0A397AZ76-F1
#
_entry.id   AF-A0A397AZ76-F1
#
_cell.length_a   1.000
_cell.length_b   1.000
_cell.length_c   1.000
_cell.angle_alpha   90.00
_cell.angle_beta   90.00
_cell.angle_gamma   90.00
#
_symmetry.space_group_name_H-M   'P 1'
#
loop_
_entity.id
_entity.type
_entity.pdbx_description
1 polymer ?
#
loop_
_entity_poly.entity_id
_entity_poly.type
_entity_poly.pdbx_seq_one_letter_code
_entity_poly.pdbx_strand_id
1 'polypeptide(L)'
;VPAIEPADLTDLSANPYLVQRVEDQTIVSTYSNLDNHPTMIREPSKTSKKKTKAQKIALSSTIVLSSKTGMPLNIVPLTATAPIQEEDVSDDGSDDNRRKALQLSRGKGETKEDKKLRKTLAKTHKKERREEKKEVKLLYKDEKSRQTQTAGPNLSVFRY
;
A
#
# COMPACT_ATOMS: atom_id res chain seq x y z
N VAL A 1 44.75 -57.84 -84.14
CA VAL A 1 44.43 -56.91 -83.02
C VAL A 1 43.01 -56.40 -83.28
N PRO A 2 41.98 -56.73 -82.47
CA PRO A 2 40.69 -56.07 -82.61
C PRO A 2 40.78 -54.66 -81.99
N ALA A 3 40.20 -53.69 -82.69
CA ALA A 3 40.15 -52.28 -82.31
C ALA A 3 39.24 -52.06 -81.09
N ILE A 4 39.64 -51.14 -80.20
CA ILE A 4 38.87 -50.73 -79.03
C ILE A 4 37.96 -49.58 -79.47
N GLU A 5 36.65 -49.80 -79.43
CA GLU A 5 35.62 -48.78 -79.65
C GLU A 5 35.70 -47.68 -78.57
N PRO A 6 35.60 -46.38 -78.91
CA PRO A 6 35.59 -45.31 -77.92
C PRO A 6 34.25 -45.27 -77.18
N ALA A 7 34.30 -45.14 -75.85
CA ALA A 7 33.09 -45.07 -75.02
C ALA A 7 32.27 -43.81 -75.33
N ASP A 8 31.01 -44.00 -75.74
CA ASP A 8 30.02 -42.94 -75.95
C ASP A 8 29.65 -42.26 -74.62
N LEU A 9 30.00 -40.98 -74.49
CA LEU A 9 29.79 -40.14 -73.30
C LEU A 9 28.49 -39.31 -73.36
N THR A 10 27.51 -39.71 -74.16
CA THR A 10 26.32 -38.88 -74.46
C THR A 10 25.16 -39.04 -73.48
N ASP A 11 25.24 -39.89 -72.45
CA ASP A 11 24.15 -40.07 -71.49
C ASP A 11 24.51 -39.66 -70.05
N LEU A 12 24.89 -38.39 -69.88
CA LEU A 12 24.95 -37.78 -68.54
C LEU A 12 23.58 -37.30 -68.03
N SER A 13 22.52 -37.45 -68.84
CA SER A 13 21.16 -37.01 -68.49
C SER A 13 20.42 -38.02 -67.60
N ALA A 14 20.81 -39.30 -67.67
CA ALA A 14 20.22 -40.37 -66.86
C ALA A 14 20.85 -40.51 -65.47
N ASN A 15 21.88 -39.73 -65.11
CA ASN A 15 22.53 -39.84 -63.80
C ASN A 15 21.70 -39.10 -62.73
N PRO A 16 21.00 -39.82 -61.83
CA PRO A 16 20.18 -39.19 -60.78
C PRO A 16 21.04 -38.42 -59.77
N TYR A 17 22.36 -38.64 -59.77
CA TYR A 17 23.34 -37.96 -58.93
C TYR A 17 23.81 -36.59 -59.46
N LEU A 18 23.52 -36.24 -60.72
CA LEU A 18 23.88 -34.94 -61.32
C LEU A 18 22.71 -33.95 -61.35
N VAL A 19 21.50 -34.39 -60.96
CA VAL A 19 20.33 -33.51 -60.84
C VAL A 19 20.33 -32.86 -59.45
N GLN A 20 21.08 -31.78 -59.31
CA GLN A 20 20.98 -30.91 -58.15
C GLN A 20 19.71 -30.05 -58.26
N ARG A 21 18.61 -30.49 -57.63
CA ARG A 21 17.61 -29.58 -57.07
C ARG A 21 17.17 -30.08 -55.71
N VAL A 22 17.80 -29.46 -54.73
CA VAL A 22 17.48 -29.60 -53.34
C VAL A 22 16.47 -28.49 -53.04
N GLU A 23 15.23 -28.85 -52.75
CA GLU A 23 14.35 -27.95 -51.99
C GLU A 23 14.74 -28.08 -50.52
N ASP A 24 15.85 -27.44 -50.15
CA ASP A 24 16.37 -27.37 -48.77
C ASP A 24 15.48 -26.47 -47.92
N GLN A 25 14.31 -26.94 -47.52
CA GLN A 25 13.52 -26.33 -46.45
C GLN A 25 13.90 -26.94 -45.10
N THR A 26 15.19 -27.03 -44.79
CA THR A 26 15.69 -27.62 -43.53
C THR A 26 16.83 -26.82 -42.89
N ILE A 27 17.52 -25.97 -43.66
CA ILE A 27 18.64 -25.14 -43.17
C ILE A 27 18.27 -24.10 -42.11
N VAL A 28 16.97 -23.84 -41.88
CA VAL A 28 16.49 -22.87 -40.87
C VAL A 28 15.62 -23.54 -39.80
N SER A 29 15.42 -24.86 -39.83
CA SER A 29 14.60 -25.55 -38.84
C SER A 29 15.42 -25.92 -37.60
N THR A 30 15.36 -25.09 -36.57
CA THR A 30 15.87 -25.43 -35.22
C THR A 30 14.76 -25.99 -34.36
N TYR A 31 14.98 -27.17 -33.78
CA TYR A 31 14.15 -27.68 -32.68
C TYR A 31 14.41 -26.81 -31.44
N SER A 32 13.38 -26.08 -30.98
CA SER A 32 13.44 -25.33 -29.73
C SER A 32 13.03 -26.24 -28.57
N ASN A 33 13.96 -26.52 -27.65
CA ASN A 33 13.63 -27.20 -26.40
C ASN A 33 13.01 -26.19 -25.43
N LEU A 34 11.70 -25.97 -25.57
CA LEU A 34 10.92 -25.17 -24.63
C LEU A 34 10.76 -25.85 -23.26
N ASP A 35 11.24 -27.08 -23.09
CA ASP A 35 10.99 -27.92 -21.90
C ASP A 35 11.69 -27.42 -20.62
N ASN A 36 12.51 -26.36 -20.69
CA ASN A 36 13.04 -25.69 -19.51
C ASN A 36 12.15 -24.51 -19.10
N HIS A 37 11.13 -24.79 -18.29
CA HIS A 37 10.27 -23.79 -17.68
C HIS A 37 10.57 -23.67 -16.18
N PRO A 38 11.45 -22.73 -15.74
CA PRO A 38 11.67 -22.51 -14.32
C PRO A 38 10.36 -22.13 -13.63
N THR A 39 10.13 -22.64 -12.41
CA THR A 39 8.92 -22.34 -11.64
C THR A 39 8.85 -20.86 -11.30
N MET A 40 7.83 -20.16 -11.81
CA MET A 40 7.55 -18.78 -11.43
C MET A 40 7.08 -18.71 -9.98
N ILE A 41 7.78 -17.95 -9.14
CA ILE A 41 7.34 -17.61 -7.79
C ILE A 41 6.12 -16.69 -7.93
N ARG A 42 4.93 -17.23 -7.64
CA ARG A 42 3.68 -16.46 -7.64
C ARG A 42 3.43 -15.90 -6.25
N GLU A 43 2.91 -14.68 -6.20
CA GLU A 43 2.31 -14.17 -4.97
C GLU A 43 1.23 -15.15 -4.48
N PRO A 44 1.12 -15.39 -3.17
CA PRO A 44 0.13 -16.32 -2.64
C PRO A 44 -1.26 -15.89 -3.09
N SER A 45 -1.91 -16.72 -3.91
CA SER A 45 -3.26 -16.43 -4.38
C SER A 45 -4.20 -16.36 -3.18
N LYS A 46 -5.10 -15.37 -3.19
CA LYS A 46 -6.05 -15.10 -2.09
C LYS A 46 -7.09 -16.21 -1.90
N THR A 47 -7.03 -17.29 -2.67
CA THR A 47 -8.09 -18.28 -2.77
C THR A 47 -7.61 -19.66 -2.30
N SER A 48 -8.49 -20.31 -1.53
CA SER A 48 -8.42 -21.70 -1.06
C SER A 48 -7.61 -21.98 0.21
N LYS A 49 -8.12 -21.49 1.35
CA LYS A 49 -8.68 -22.32 2.45
C LYS A 49 -9.81 -21.49 3.09
N LYS A 50 -10.84 -22.12 3.66
CA LYS A 50 -11.88 -21.41 4.45
C LYS A 50 -11.25 -20.86 5.74
N LYS A 51 -10.43 -19.82 5.62
CA LYS A 51 -9.85 -19.07 6.74
C LYS A 51 -10.91 -18.13 7.28
N THR A 52 -11.00 -18.03 8.61
CA THR A 52 -11.89 -17.07 9.26
C THR A 52 -11.51 -15.64 8.86
N LYS A 53 -12.45 -14.70 8.97
CA LYS A 53 -12.22 -13.29 8.60
C LYS A 53 -10.98 -12.72 9.31
N ALA A 54 -10.77 -13.07 10.58
CA ALA A 54 -9.61 -12.68 11.38
C ALA A 54 -8.28 -13.25 10.84
N GLN A 55 -8.26 -14.51 10.39
CA GLN A 55 -7.05 -15.12 9.82
C GLN A 55 -6.69 -14.52 8.45
N LYS A 56 -7.67 -14.12 7.64
CA LYS A 56 -7.43 -13.42 6.37
C LYS A 56 -6.84 -12.02 6.59
N ILE A 57 -7.34 -11.34 7.61
CA ILE A 57 -6.90 -10.03 8.10
C ILE A 57 -5.45 -10.10 8.58
N ALA A 58 -5.11 -11.04 9.47
CA ALA A 58 -3.75 -11.19 10.00
C ALA A 58 -2.70 -11.66 8.95
N LEU A 59 -3.12 -12.38 7.91
CA LEU A 59 -2.21 -12.93 6.89
C LEU A 59 -2.14 -12.07 5.61
N SER A 60 -2.94 -11.03 5.47
CA SER A 60 -2.87 -10.14 4.32
C SER A 60 -1.72 -9.15 4.51
N SER A 61 -0.82 -9.06 3.53
CA SER A 61 0.16 -7.97 3.42
C SER A 61 -0.49 -6.58 3.31
N THR A 62 -1.79 -6.52 3.01
CA THR A 62 -2.58 -5.31 2.96
C THR A 62 -3.03 -4.87 4.37
N ILE A 63 -2.83 -3.60 4.70
CA ILE A 63 -3.31 -3.00 5.94
C ILE A 63 -4.84 -2.86 5.88
N VAL A 64 -5.58 -3.60 6.71
CA VAL A 64 -7.04 -3.47 6.83
C VAL A 64 -7.37 -2.51 7.97
N LEU A 65 -8.15 -1.48 7.67
CA LEU A 65 -8.63 -0.49 8.67
C LEU A 65 -10.00 -0.88 9.22
N SER A 66 -10.23 -0.56 10.50
CA SER A 66 -11.56 -0.62 11.13
C SER A 66 -12.51 0.39 10.49
N SER A 67 -13.72 -0.05 10.12
CA SER A 67 -14.74 0.85 9.56
C SER A 67 -15.28 1.88 10.56
N LYS A 68 -15.17 1.59 11.86
CA LYS A 68 -15.69 2.45 12.94
C LYS A 68 -14.64 3.42 13.46
N THR A 69 -13.38 2.99 13.55
CA THR A 69 -12.29 3.76 14.18
C THR A 69 -11.21 4.19 13.21
N GLY A 70 -11.15 3.64 11.99
CA GLY A 70 -10.05 3.87 11.04
C GLY A 70 -8.72 3.24 11.48
N MET A 71 -8.68 2.56 12.62
CA MET A 71 -7.48 1.96 13.20
C MET A 71 -7.08 0.71 12.39
N PRO A 72 -5.80 0.52 12.04
CA PRO A 72 -5.33 -0.67 11.35
C PRO A 72 -5.41 -1.91 12.24
N LEU A 73 -6.13 -2.94 11.79
CA LEU A 73 -6.42 -4.16 12.54
C LEU A 73 -5.32 -5.22 12.41
N ASN A 74 -4.44 -5.11 11.40
CA ASN A 74 -3.50 -6.18 11.02
C ASN A 74 -2.07 -5.96 11.49
N ILE A 75 -1.76 -4.76 12.00
CA ILE A 75 -0.38 -4.36 12.31
C ILE A 75 0.01 -4.54 13.77
N VAL A 76 -0.97 -4.81 14.65
CA VAL A 76 -0.68 -5.14 16.05
C VAL A 76 -0.62 -6.66 16.14
N PRO A 77 0.56 -7.27 16.36
CA PRO A 77 0.61 -8.71 16.60
C PRO A 77 -0.29 -9.02 17.79
N LEU A 78 -1.21 -9.98 17.66
CA LEU A 78 -2.18 -10.35 18.70
C LEU A 78 -1.52 -10.72 20.05
N THR A 79 -0.21 -10.97 20.05
CA THR A 79 0.61 -11.27 21.23
C THR A 79 1.15 -10.02 21.93
N ALA A 80 0.97 -8.83 21.35
CA ALA A 80 1.34 -7.54 21.93
C ALA A 80 0.14 -6.83 22.57
N THR A 81 -0.78 -7.59 23.17
CA THR A 81 -1.44 -7.11 24.39
C THR A 81 -0.41 -7.12 25.53
N ALA A 82 0.72 -6.42 25.35
CA ALA A 82 1.40 -5.91 26.51
C ALA A 82 0.37 -5.05 27.24
N PRO A 83 0.26 -5.13 28.58
CA PRO A 83 -0.51 -4.13 29.30
C PRO A 83 -0.03 -2.79 28.77
N ILE A 84 -0.97 -1.96 28.32
CA ILE A 84 -0.70 -0.56 28.04
C ILE A 84 -0.04 -0.08 29.32
N GLN A 85 1.30 -0.01 29.34
CA GLN A 85 1.95 0.83 30.30
C GLN A 85 1.29 2.15 30.01
N GLU A 86 0.62 2.71 31.01
CA GLU A 86 0.31 4.12 31.02
C GLU A 86 1.69 4.79 31.03
N GLU A 87 2.36 4.79 29.87
CA GLU A 87 3.39 5.75 29.53
C GLU A 87 2.67 7.05 29.87
N ASP A 88 3.08 7.67 30.97
CA ASP A 88 2.65 8.99 31.37
C ASP A 88 2.69 9.82 30.09
N VAL A 89 1.52 10.02 29.49
CA VAL A 89 1.36 10.90 28.34
C VAL A 89 1.65 12.23 28.97
N SER A 90 2.96 12.55 28.98
CA SER A 90 3.49 13.81 29.43
C SER A 90 2.59 14.80 28.74
N ASP A 91 1.77 15.46 29.56
CA ASP A 91 0.81 16.45 29.13
C ASP A 91 1.64 17.54 28.46
N ASP A 92 1.91 17.34 27.17
CA ASP A 92 2.31 18.37 26.20
C ASP A 92 1.08 19.23 25.88
N GLY A 93 0.14 19.32 26.82
CA GLY A 93 -0.55 20.55 27.09
C GLY A 93 0.51 21.63 27.20
N SER A 94 0.74 22.27 26.05
CA SER A 94 1.74 23.31 25.84
C SER A 94 1.93 24.13 27.11
N ASP A 95 3.17 24.46 27.46
CA ASP A 95 3.49 25.29 28.64
C ASP A 95 2.54 26.50 28.78
N ASP A 96 2.05 27.01 27.64
CA ASP A 96 0.99 28.00 27.53
C ASP A 96 -0.38 27.61 28.17
N ASN A 97 -0.90 26.41 27.99
CA ASN A 97 -2.10 25.91 28.68
C ASN A 97 -1.91 25.86 30.20
N ARG A 98 -0.74 25.41 30.66
CA ARG A 98 -0.39 25.33 32.08
C ARG A 98 -0.28 26.74 32.68
N ARG A 99 0.34 27.68 31.97
CA ARG A 99 0.41 29.11 32.34
C ARG A 99 -0.96 29.77 32.38
N LYS A 100 -1.81 29.52 31.38
CA LYS A 100 -3.21 30.01 31.33
C LYS A 100 -4.01 29.47 32.53
N ALA A 101 -3.86 28.21 32.89
CA ALA A 101 -4.53 27.63 34.06
C ALA A 101 -4.13 28.32 35.37
N LEU A 102 -2.84 28.63 35.54
CA LEU A 102 -2.33 29.36 36.70
C LEU A 102 -2.89 30.79 36.77
N GLN A 103 -2.97 31.52 35.66
CA GLN A 103 -3.53 32.88 35.59
C GLN A 103 -5.05 32.93 35.87
N LEU A 104 -5.77 31.85 35.58
CA LEU A 104 -7.20 31.73 35.83
C LEU A 104 -7.53 31.39 37.30
N SER A 105 -6.54 30.88 38.04
CA SER A 105 -6.66 30.54 39.45
C SER A 105 -6.93 31.77 40.31
N ARG A 106 -7.66 31.58 41.41
CA ARG A 106 -8.01 32.68 42.31
C ARG A 106 -6.92 32.90 43.35
N GLY A 107 -6.35 34.11 43.39
CA GLY A 107 -5.46 34.54 44.47
C GLY A 107 -6.21 34.86 45.77
N LYS A 108 -5.63 34.49 46.92
CA LYS A 108 -6.10 34.93 48.24
C LYS A 108 -5.62 36.38 48.43
N GLY A 109 -6.56 37.33 48.49
CA GLY A 109 -6.25 38.77 48.60
C GLY A 109 -6.31 39.57 47.29
N GLU A 110 -6.89 39.03 46.20
CA GLU A 110 -7.04 39.76 44.93
C GLU A 110 -7.79 41.10 45.11
N THR A 111 -7.30 42.18 44.50
CA THR A 111 -8.02 43.47 44.49
C THR A 111 -9.27 43.38 43.61
N LYS A 112 -10.18 44.37 43.71
CA LYS A 112 -11.40 44.40 42.89
C LYS A 112 -11.09 44.48 41.38
N GLU A 113 -9.99 45.11 41.00
CA GLU A 113 -9.56 45.27 39.62
C GLU A 113 -8.98 43.97 39.07
N ASP A 114 -8.08 43.33 39.84
CA ASP A 114 -7.50 42.03 39.49
C ASP A 114 -8.59 40.97 39.30
N LYS A 115 -9.61 40.97 40.16
CA LYS A 115 -10.77 40.09 40.04
C LYS A 115 -11.56 40.31 38.73
N LYS A 116 -11.67 41.55 38.27
CA LYS A 116 -12.32 41.86 36.98
C LYS A 116 -11.47 41.33 35.84
N LEU A 117 -10.17 41.61 35.84
CA LEU A 117 -9.21 41.16 34.82
C LEU A 117 -9.17 39.62 34.73
N ARG A 118 -9.11 38.92 35.85
CA ARG A 118 -9.16 37.44 35.89
C ARG A 118 -10.45 36.91 35.29
N LYS A 119 -11.60 37.52 35.61
CA LYS A 119 -12.90 37.11 35.07
C LYS A 119 -13.03 37.40 33.58
N THR A 120 -12.49 38.52 33.09
CA THR A 120 -12.49 38.81 31.65
C THR A 120 -11.60 37.82 30.90
N LEU A 121 -10.39 37.54 31.41
CA LEU A 121 -9.48 36.52 30.87
C LEU A 121 -10.15 35.13 30.84
N ALA A 122 -10.84 34.74 31.91
CA ALA A 122 -11.59 33.48 31.94
C ALA A 122 -12.72 33.41 30.91
N LYS A 123 -13.37 34.54 30.60
CA LYS A 123 -14.41 34.60 29.58
C LYS A 123 -13.83 34.54 28.17
N THR A 124 -12.75 35.27 27.90
CA THR A 124 -12.09 35.26 26.58
C THR A 124 -11.53 33.88 26.29
N HIS A 125 -10.82 33.25 27.24
CA HIS A 125 -10.27 31.90 27.08
C HIS A 125 -11.38 30.86 26.79
N LYS A 126 -12.53 30.94 27.46
CA LYS A 126 -13.67 30.06 27.17
C LYS A 126 -14.26 30.30 25.78
N LYS A 127 -14.22 31.53 25.28
CA LYS A 127 -14.69 31.88 23.94
C LYS A 127 -13.72 31.33 22.89
N GLU A 128 -12.43 31.60 23.05
CA GLU A 128 -11.35 31.09 22.19
C GLU A 128 -11.39 29.56 22.09
N ARG A 129 -11.47 28.83 23.21
CA ARG A 129 -11.58 27.37 23.20
C ARG A 129 -12.82 26.84 22.47
N ARG A 130 -13.94 27.58 22.46
CA ARG A 130 -15.14 27.20 21.70
C ARG A 130 -14.96 27.46 20.21
N GLU A 131 -14.30 28.56 19.85
CA GLU A 131 -13.97 28.91 18.47
C GLU A 131 -12.99 27.89 17.89
N GLU A 132 -11.88 27.60 18.57
CA GLU A 132 -10.93 26.55 18.20
C GLU A 132 -11.61 25.19 18.02
N LYS A 133 -12.45 24.76 18.98
CA LYS A 133 -13.18 23.49 18.87
C LYS A 133 -14.10 23.48 17.66
N LYS A 134 -14.73 24.61 17.33
CA LYS A 134 -15.61 24.74 16.17
C LYS A 134 -14.81 24.67 14.88
N GLU A 135 -13.70 25.40 14.79
CA GLU A 135 -12.79 25.39 13.63
C GLU A 135 -12.24 24.00 13.37
N VAL A 136 -11.67 23.35 14.39
CA VAL A 136 -11.18 21.97 14.30
C VAL A 136 -12.31 21.03 13.85
N LYS A 137 -13.50 21.13 14.44
CA LYS A 137 -14.64 20.29 14.05
C LYS A 137 -15.04 20.49 12.58
N LEU A 138 -15.00 21.72 12.07
CA LEU A 138 -15.29 22.02 10.67
C LEU A 138 -14.21 21.46 9.75
N LEU A 139 -12.93 21.66 10.08
CA LEU A 139 -11.80 21.11 9.33
C LEU A 139 -11.90 19.58 9.19
N TYR A 140 -12.17 18.86 10.28
CA TYR A 140 -12.34 17.41 10.23
C TYR A 140 -13.61 16.97 9.48
N LYS A 141 -14.68 17.76 9.53
CA LYS A 141 -15.91 17.48 8.78
C LYS A 141 -15.67 17.61 7.28
N ASP A 142 -14.97 18.66 6.86
CA ASP A 142 -14.66 18.93 5.46
C ASP A 142 -13.67 17.90 4.91
N GLU A 143 -12.63 17.56 5.69
CA GLU A 143 -11.68 16.50 5.34
C GLU A 143 -12.37 15.15 5.18
N LYS A 144 -13.28 14.80 6.10
CA LYS A 144 -14.09 13.59 6.00
C LYS A 144 -14.92 13.59 4.72
N SER A 145 -15.54 14.71 4.37
CA SER A 145 -16.30 14.84 3.12
C SER A 145 -15.39 14.63 1.90
N ARG A 146 -14.21 15.28 1.88
CA ARG A 146 -13.22 15.13 0.81
C ARG A 146 -12.80 13.69 0.63
N GLN A 147 -12.46 12.99 1.71
CA GLN A 147 -12.07 11.57 1.67
C GLN A 147 -13.19 10.67 1.15
N THR A 148 -14.44 10.90 1.55
CA THR A 148 -15.57 10.11 1.03
C THR A 148 -15.84 10.35 -0.45
N GLN A 149 -15.57 11.57 -0.96
CA GLN A 149 -15.73 11.91 -2.37
C GLN A 149 -14.59 11.35 -3.23
N THR A 150 -13.34 11.48 -2.79
CA THR A 150 -12.17 11.03 -3.57
C THR A 150 -11.95 9.53 -3.51
N ALA A 151 -12.20 8.89 -2.37
CA ALA A 151 -11.97 7.46 -2.19
C ALA A 151 -13.22 6.59 -2.49
N GLY A 152 -14.36 7.22 -2.79
CA GLY A 152 -15.65 6.53 -2.81
C GLY A 152 -16.02 5.97 -1.43
N PRO A 153 -17.23 5.42 -1.25
CA PRO A 153 -17.73 5.04 0.08
C PRO A 153 -16.95 3.90 0.77
N ASN A 154 -15.96 3.25 0.12
CA ASN A 154 -15.34 2.02 0.63
C ASN A 154 -13.88 1.72 0.17
N LEU A 155 -13.08 2.67 -0.31
CA LEU A 155 -11.67 2.38 -0.63
C LEU A 155 -10.72 3.01 0.39
N SER A 156 -9.87 2.18 0.99
CA SER A 156 -8.73 2.65 1.78
C SER A 156 -7.80 3.48 0.90
N VAL A 157 -7.50 4.70 1.33
CA VAL A 157 -6.71 5.71 0.59
C VAL A 157 -5.25 5.28 0.32
N PHE A 158 -4.79 4.16 0.88
CA PHE A 158 -3.46 3.62 0.60
C PHE A 158 -3.53 2.53 -0.47
N ARG A 159 -3.13 2.88 -1.70
CA ARG A 159 -2.76 1.95 -2.77
C ARG A 159 -1.23 1.96 -2.88
N TYR A 160 -0.60 0.84 -2.56
CA TYR A 160 0.78 0.50 -2.93
C TYR A 160 0.72 -0.75 -3.81
#